data_AF-A0A7S1P004-F1
#
_entry.id   AF-A0A7S1P004-F1
#
_cell.length_a   1.000
_cell.length_b   1.000
_cell.length_c   1.000
_cell.angle_alpha   90.00
_cell.angle_beta   90.00
_cell.angle_gamma   90.00
#
_symmetry.space_group_name_H-M   'P 1'
#
loop_
_entity.id
_entity.type
_entity.pdbx_description
1 polymer ?
#
loop_
_entity_poly.entity_id
_entity_poly.type
_entity_poly.pdbx_seq_one_letter_code
_entity_poly.pdbx_strand_id
1 'polypeptide(L)'
;MAMSPHPDRGAKLRQCIDRLPQAKASAALTLVEVRIQEAIGRLGLEEVLVFDDGGLEDGLKAVYVLEQGSGEEWRAMGRFIRLAAIYRLTPNAPLPLRLSADSLPTAAAFKELPLALAVYKAFGHL
;
A
#
# COMPACT_ATOMS: atom_id res chain seq x y z
N MET A 1 6.85 7.75 -26.75
CA MET A 1 7.44 6.40 -26.57
C MET A 1 6.77 5.75 -25.36
N ALA A 2 5.80 4.87 -25.58
CA ALA A 2 5.07 4.19 -24.52
C ALA A 2 5.91 3.02 -24.00
N MET A 3 6.46 3.15 -22.79
CA MET A 3 7.04 2.03 -22.06
C MET A 3 5.89 1.13 -21.60
N SER A 4 5.75 -0.02 -22.27
CA SER A 4 4.85 -1.10 -21.87
C SER A 4 4.96 -1.39 -20.37
N PRO A 5 3.87 -1.77 -19.68
CA PRO A 5 3.97 -2.30 -18.33
C PRO A 5 4.80 -3.58 -18.44
N HIS A 6 5.98 -3.64 -17.80
CA HIS A 6 6.87 -4.79 -17.89
C HIS A 6 6.44 -5.86 -16.85
N PRO A 7 5.69 -6.91 -17.24
CA PRO A 7 5.49 -8.09 -16.37
C PRO A 7 6.82 -8.72 -15.94
N ASP A 8 7.86 -8.49 -16.75
CA ASP A 8 9.23 -8.96 -16.57
C ASP A 8 9.92 -8.40 -15.30
N ARG A 9 9.55 -7.20 -14.81
CA ARG A 9 10.16 -6.63 -13.60
C ARG A 9 9.64 -7.26 -12.30
N GLY A 10 8.33 -7.50 -12.22
CA GLY A 10 7.72 -8.18 -11.06
C GLY A 10 8.22 -9.62 -10.94
N ALA A 11 8.28 -10.34 -12.06
CA ALA A 11 8.83 -11.70 -12.10
C ALA A 11 10.31 -11.75 -11.66
N LYS A 12 11.12 -10.77 -12.09
CA LYS A 12 12.52 -10.64 -11.63
C LYS A 12 12.63 -10.35 -10.14
N LEU A 13 11.79 -9.48 -9.59
CA LEU A 13 11.77 -9.18 -8.16
C LEU A 13 11.45 -10.43 -7.34
N ARG A 14 10.41 -11.18 -7.72
CA ARG A 14 10.08 -12.48 -7.10
C ARG A 14 11.24 -13.44 -7.11
N GLN A 15 11.86 -13.61 -8.28
CA GLN A 15 13.02 -14.49 -8.40
C GLN A 15 14.20 -14.04 -7.51
N CYS A 16 14.40 -12.74 -7.31
CA CYS A 16 15.39 -12.23 -6.36
C CYS A 16 15.01 -12.53 -4.91
N ILE A 17 13.74 -12.39 -4.56
CA ILE A 17 13.21 -12.71 -3.23
C ILE A 17 13.33 -14.21 -2.94
N ASP A 18 12.95 -15.07 -3.88
CA ASP A 18 13.03 -16.53 -3.72
C ASP A 18 14.47 -17.04 -3.56
N ARG A 19 15.45 -16.30 -4.08
CA ARG A 19 16.87 -16.62 -3.97
C ARG A 19 17.54 -16.05 -2.73
N LEU A 20 16.85 -15.22 -1.95
CA LEU A 20 17.42 -14.64 -0.74
C LEU A 20 17.54 -15.72 0.35
N PRO A 21 18.69 -15.81 1.04
CA PRO A 21 18.79 -16.63 2.25
C PRO A 21 17.74 -16.18 3.27
N GLN A 22 17.14 -17.15 3.98
CA GLN A 22 16.03 -16.89 4.91
C GLN A 22 16.34 -15.76 5.91
N ALA A 23 17.53 -15.75 6.51
CA ALA A 23 17.94 -14.70 7.45
C ALA A 23 17.92 -13.29 6.82
N LYS A 24 18.28 -13.17 5.54
CA LYS A 24 18.23 -11.90 4.81
C LYS A 24 16.81 -11.51 4.43
N ALA A 25 15.98 -12.48 4.02
CA ALA A 25 14.58 -12.24 3.72
C ALA A 25 13.81 -11.75 4.96
N SER A 26 14.03 -12.37 6.13
CA SER A 26 13.44 -11.93 7.40
C SER A 26 13.92 -10.53 7.80
N ALA A 27 15.23 -10.26 7.72
CA ALA A 27 15.75 -8.92 8.02
C ALA A 27 15.20 -7.84 7.09
N ALA A 28 15.07 -8.14 5.80
CA ALA A 28 14.47 -7.23 4.82
C ALA A 28 12.99 -7.00 5.11
N LEU A 29 12.23 -8.05 5.47
CA LEU A 29 10.82 -7.92 5.83
C LEU A 29 10.65 -7.01 7.07
N THR A 30 11.45 -7.21 8.11
CA THR A 30 11.43 -6.33 9.30
C THR A 30 11.71 -4.87 8.93
N LEU A 31 12.69 -4.60 8.06
CA LEU A 31 12.97 -3.23 7.61
C LEU A 31 11.79 -2.63 6.84
N VAL A 32 11.14 -3.43 5.99
CA VAL A 32 9.97 -3.02 5.24
C VAL A 32 8.79 -2.72 6.16
N GLU A 33 8.52 -3.57 7.15
CA GLU A 33 7.49 -3.34 8.17
C GLU A 33 7.73 -2.03 8.93
N VAL A 34 8.97 -1.79 9.38
CA VAL A 34 9.34 -0.53 10.03
C VAL A 34 9.07 0.66 9.10
N ARG A 35 9.45 0.56 7.83
CA ARG A 35 9.23 1.64 6.87
C ARG A 35 7.74 1.91 6.61
N ILE A 36 6.91 0.88 6.58
CA ILE A 36 5.45 1.02 6.49
C ILE A 36 4.93 1.75 7.72
N GLN A 37 5.33 1.34 8.93
CA GLN A 37 4.88 2.00 10.16
C GLN A 37 5.31 3.46 10.24
N GLU A 38 6.53 3.79 9.84
CA GLU A 38 7.00 5.18 9.73
C GLU A 38 6.16 6.00 8.74
N ALA A 39 5.83 5.41 7.58
CA ALA A 39 5.00 6.07 6.58
C ALA A 39 3.56 6.27 7.08
N ILE A 40 2.96 5.26 7.71
CA ILE A 40 1.64 5.34 8.36
C ILE A 40 1.64 6.47 9.39
N GLY A 41 2.65 6.53 10.26
CA GLY A 41 2.76 7.58 11.28
C GLY A 41 2.91 8.98 10.70
N ARG A 42 3.80 9.14 9.70
CA ARG A 42 3.99 10.41 8.98
C ARG A 42 2.73 10.91 8.26
N LEU A 43 1.84 9.99 7.88
CA LEU A 43 0.61 10.26 7.14
C LEU A 43 -0.63 10.30 8.06
N GLY A 44 -0.48 10.05 9.36
CA GLY A 44 -1.59 10.05 10.32
C GLY A 44 -2.62 8.97 9.99
N LEU A 45 -2.19 7.75 9.67
CA LEU A 45 -3.03 6.63 9.25
C LEU A 45 -3.16 5.52 10.30
N GLU A 46 -2.53 5.64 11.47
CA GLU A 46 -2.33 4.61 12.49
C GLU A 46 -3.64 3.96 12.96
N GLU A 47 -4.68 4.78 13.14
CA GLU A 47 -6.00 4.32 13.62
C GLU A 47 -6.95 4.00 12.47
N VAL A 48 -6.53 4.23 11.22
CA VAL A 48 -7.41 4.17 10.05
C VAL A 48 -7.08 2.97 9.18
N LEU A 49 -5.81 2.63 9.03
CA LEU A 49 -5.34 1.63 8.08
C LEU A 49 -4.31 0.71 8.71
N VAL A 50 -4.42 -0.57 8.37
CA VAL A 50 -3.37 -1.57 8.54
C VAL A 50 -3.20 -2.31 7.22
N PHE A 51 -1.96 -2.67 6.89
CA PHE A 51 -1.65 -3.46 5.70
C PHE A 51 -1.52 -4.92 6.09
N ASP A 52 -2.06 -5.82 5.27
CA ASP A 52 -1.96 -7.27 5.51
C ASP A 52 -0.51 -7.76 5.35
N ASP A 53 -0.19 -8.86 6.04
CA ASP A 53 1.13 -9.50 6.09
C ASP A 53 1.36 -10.42 4.88
N GLY A 54 1.39 -9.84 3.68
CA GLY A 54 1.64 -10.58 2.44
C GLY A 54 3.10 -11.01 2.19
N GLY A 55 3.99 -10.79 3.16
CA GLY A 55 5.43 -11.04 3.02
C GLY A 55 6.18 -9.92 2.30
N LEU A 56 7.39 -10.22 1.82
CA LEU A 56 8.36 -9.19 1.41
C LEU A 56 7.96 -8.43 0.13
N GLU A 57 7.41 -9.12 -0.89
CA GLU A 57 6.97 -8.45 -2.12
C GLU A 57 5.83 -7.48 -1.84
N ASP A 58 4.86 -7.93 -1.05
CA ASP A 58 3.66 -7.16 -0.70
C ASP A 58 3.99 -5.97 0.19
N GLY A 59 4.89 -6.15 1.16
CA GLY A 59 5.42 -5.05 1.94
C GLY A 59 6.17 -4.02 1.09
N LEU A 60 6.99 -4.46 0.12
CA LEU A 60 7.68 -3.54 -0.80
C LEU A 60 6.67 -2.77 -1.68
N LYS A 61 5.58 -3.42 -2.11
CA LYS A 61 4.49 -2.77 -2.83
C LYS A 61 3.80 -1.71 -1.95
N ALA A 62 3.51 -2.03 -0.70
CA ALA A 62 2.93 -1.09 0.26
C ALA A 62 3.82 0.14 0.48
N VAL A 63 5.12 -0.06 0.74
CA VAL A 63 6.09 1.04 0.87
C VAL A 63 6.11 1.89 -0.40
N TYR A 64 6.21 1.27 -1.57
CA TYR A 64 6.25 1.99 -2.84
C TYR A 64 5.04 2.91 -3.02
N VAL A 65 3.84 2.41 -2.71
CA VAL A 65 2.59 3.16 -2.86
C VAL A 65 2.44 4.27 -1.80
N LEU A 66 2.82 4.01 -0.55
CA LEU A 66 2.77 4.99 0.54
C LEU A 66 3.75 6.16 0.32
N GLU A 67 4.86 5.90 -0.37
CA GLU A 67 5.87 6.90 -0.71
C GLU A 67 5.58 7.62 -2.03
N GLN A 68 4.50 7.26 -2.76
CA GLN A 68 4.11 8.03 -3.94
C GLN A 68 3.52 9.39 -3.57
N GLY A 69 3.89 10.40 -4.36
CA GLY A 69 3.36 11.75 -4.23
C GLY A 69 3.85 12.48 -2.99
N SER A 70 3.06 13.46 -2.53
CA SER A 70 3.40 14.29 -1.38
C SER A 70 2.96 13.70 -0.03
N GLY A 71 2.10 12.67 -0.09
CA GLY A 71 1.40 12.12 1.06
C GLY A 71 0.09 12.84 1.39
N GLU A 72 -0.22 13.99 0.76
CA GLU A 72 -1.51 14.66 0.96
C GLU A 72 -2.69 13.80 0.51
N GLU A 73 -2.51 12.99 -0.52
CA GLU A 73 -3.52 12.06 -1.01
C GLU A 73 -3.91 11.05 0.09
N TRP A 74 -2.91 10.50 0.76
CA TRP A 74 -3.08 9.57 1.87
C TRP A 74 -3.67 10.26 3.11
N ARG A 75 -3.19 11.45 3.46
CA ARG A 75 -3.77 12.24 4.58
C ARG A 75 -5.23 12.58 4.33
N ALA A 76 -5.57 13.00 3.12
CA ALA A 76 -6.95 13.30 2.72
C ALA A 76 -7.83 12.04 2.82
N MET A 77 -7.34 10.90 2.32
CA MET A 77 -8.03 9.63 2.44
C MET A 77 -8.26 9.23 3.91
N GLY A 78 -7.23 9.37 4.75
CA GLY A 78 -7.34 9.11 6.18
C GLY A 78 -8.39 9.99 6.88
N ARG A 79 -8.51 11.27 6.51
CA ARG A 79 -9.58 12.16 7.00
C ARG A 79 -10.96 11.72 6.52
N PHE A 80 -11.08 11.35 5.25
CA PHE A 80 -12.32 10.89 4.65
C PHE A 80 -12.84 9.61 5.31
N ILE A 81 -11.98 8.62 5.53
CA ILE A 81 -12.35 7.36 6.17
C ILE A 81 -12.79 7.60 7.63
N ARG A 82 -12.06 8.42 8.40
CA ARG A 82 -12.47 8.80 9.77
C ARG A 82 -13.85 9.44 9.78
N LEU A 83 -14.11 10.36 8.85
CA LEU A 83 -15.41 11.02 8.71
C LEU A 83 -16.50 9.98 8.44
N ALA A 84 -16.29 9.07 7.49
CA ALA A 84 -17.23 8.01 7.16
C ALA A 84 -17.53 7.11 8.38
N ALA A 85 -16.51 6.77 9.17
CA ALA A 85 -16.69 5.99 10.40
C ALA A 85 -17.49 6.75 11.47
N ILE A 86 -17.17 8.03 11.73
CA ILE A 86 -17.88 8.88 12.70
C ILE A 86 -19.36 9.00 12.36
N TYR A 87 -19.68 9.20 11.07
CA TYR A 87 -21.05 9.30 10.58
C TYR A 87 -21.70 7.94 10.31
N ARG A 88 -21.04 6.83 10.64
CA ARG A 88 -21.54 5.45 10.47
C ARG A 88 -21.96 5.14 9.02
N LEU A 89 -21.26 5.72 8.05
CA LEU A 89 -21.50 5.49 6.62
C LEU A 89 -20.98 4.12 6.17
N THR A 90 -20.06 3.51 6.94
CA THR A 90 -19.45 2.20 6.66
C THR A 90 -19.71 1.23 7.81
N PRO A 91 -20.97 0.82 8.06
CA PRO A 91 -21.33 0.05 9.26
C PRO A 91 -20.66 -1.34 9.32
N ASN A 92 -20.23 -1.88 8.18
CA ASN A 92 -19.59 -3.19 8.08
C ASN A 92 -18.06 -3.12 8.01
N ALA A 93 -17.47 -1.93 8.06
CA ALA A 93 -16.03 -1.73 7.92
C ALA A 93 -15.49 -1.00 9.16
N PRO A 94 -15.22 -1.72 10.27
CA PRO A 94 -14.65 -1.13 11.47
C PRO A 94 -13.21 -0.66 11.20
N LEU A 95 -12.79 0.38 11.92
CA LEU A 95 -11.41 0.86 11.88
C LEU A 95 -10.50 0.03 12.80
N PRO A 96 -9.21 -0.15 12.46
CA PRO A 96 -8.58 0.23 11.18
C PRO A 96 -9.04 -0.69 10.04
N LEU A 97 -9.18 -0.13 8.83
CA LEU A 97 -9.44 -0.91 7.63
C LEU A 97 -8.19 -1.72 7.27
N ARG A 98 -8.40 -2.99 6.95
CA ARG A 98 -7.37 -3.87 6.40
C ARG A 98 -7.25 -3.64 4.91
N LEU A 99 -6.04 -3.35 4.45
CA LEU A 99 -5.75 -3.18 3.04
C LEU A 99 -4.77 -4.27 2.59
N SER A 100 -5.26 -5.19 1.77
CA SER A 100 -4.42 -6.20 1.13
C SER A 100 -3.53 -5.56 0.06
N ALA A 101 -2.33 -6.12 -0.10
CA ALA A 101 -1.41 -5.73 -1.16
C ALA A 101 -2.00 -5.97 -2.56
N ASP A 102 -2.91 -6.93 -2.75
CA ASP A 102 -3.56 -7.16 -4.05
C ASP A 102 -4.41 -5.97 -4.49
N SER A 103 -5.05 -5.31 -3.53
CA SER A 103 -5.88 -4.13 -3.74
C SER A 103 -5.07 -2.87 -4.01
N LEU A 104 -3.76 -2.88 -3.73
CA LEU A 104 -2.90 -1.72 -3.96
C LEU A 104 -2.66 -1.44 -5.45
N PRO A 105 -2.66 -0.16 -5.85
CA PRO A 105 -2.38 0.22 -7.23
C PRO A 105 -0.98 -0.22 -7.65
N THR A 106 -0.87 -0.67 -8.90
CA THR A 106 0.43 -0.96 -9.50
C THR A 106 1.09 0.33 -9.98
N ALA A 107 2.40 0.29 -10.22
CA ALA A 107 3.10 1.43 -10.84
C ALA A 107 2.51 1.84 -12.21
N ALA A 108 1.83 0.92 -12.91
CA ALA A 108 1.14 1.23 -14.16
C ALA A 108 -0.14 2.05 -13.91
N ALA A 109 -0.87 1.78 -12.82
CA ALA A 109 -2.11 2.48 -12.50
C ALA A 109 -1.89 4.00 -12.32
N PHE A 110 -0.72 4.43 -11.81
CA PHE A 110 -0.38 5.84 -11.69
C PHE A 110 -0.11 6.56 -13.00
N LYS A 111 0.06 5.82 -14.11
CA LYS A 111 0.17 6.41 -15.46
C LYS A 111 -1.19 6.64 -16.09
N GLU A 112 -2.19 5.88 -15.66
CA GLU A 112 -3.54 5.91 -16.22
C GLU A 112 -4.46 6.81 -15.41
N LEU A 113 -4.22 6.92 -14.10
CA LEU A 113 -5.07 7.65 -13.17
C LEU A 113 -4.25 8.59 -12.28
N PRO A 114 -4.81 9.74 -11.89
CA PRO A 114 -4.24 10.55 -10.82
C PRO A 114 -4.05 9.73 -9.54
N LEU A 115 -2.96 9.99 -8.82
CA LEU A 115 -2.58 9.25 -7.60
C LEU A 115 -3.74 9.10 -6.62
N ALA A 116 -4.48 10.18 -6.33
CA ALA A 116 -5.63 10.17 -5.43
C ALA A 116 -6.71 9.17 -5.86
N LEU A 117 -6.98 9.04 -7.16
CA LEU A 117 -8.00 8.12 -7.66
C LEU A 117 -7.51 6.66 -7.66
N ALA A 118 -6.22 6.44 -7.93
CA ALA A 118 -5.60 5.13 -7.80
C ALA A 118 -5.63 4.65 -6.33
N VAL A 119 -5.37 5.54 -5.37
CA VAL A 119 -5.49 5.26 -3.93
C VAL A 119 -6.94 5.00 -3.54
N TYR A 120 -7.89 5.82 -4.01
CA TYR A 120 -9.33 5.60 -3.76
C TYR A 120 -9.79 4.21 -4.24
N LYS A 121 -9.38 3.79 -5.44
CA LYS A 121 -9.71 2.48 -5.98
C LYS A 121 -9.22 1.32 -5.12
N ALA A 122 -8.14 1.51 -4.35
CA ALA A 122 -7.65 0.48 -3.44
C ALA A 122 -8.69 0.09 -2.38
N PHE A 123 -9.65 0.97 -2.07
CA PHE A 123 -10.72 0.71 -1.10
C PHE A 123 -12.00 0.14 -1.73
N GLY A 124 -12.10 0.04 -3.06
CA GLY A 124 -13.35 -0.31 -3.74
C GLY A 124 -13.86 -1.75 -3.52
N HIS A 125 -13.08 -2.59 -2.84
CA HIS A 125 -13.41 -3.97 -2.49
C HIS A 125 -13.91 -4.12 -1.05
N LEU A 126 -13.84 -3.05 -0.24
CA LEU A 126 -14.32 -3.00 1.14
C LEU A 126 -15.81 -2.64 1.19
#